data_AF-A0A820HT58-F1
#
_entry.id   AF-A0A820HT58-F1
#
_cell.length_a   1.000
_cell.length_b   1.000
_cell.length_c   1.000
_cell.angle_alpha   90.00
_cell.angle_beta   90.00
_cell.angle_gamma   90.00
#
_symmetry.space_group_name_H-M   'P 1'
#
loop_
_entity.id
_entity.type
_entity.pdbx_description
1 polymer ?
#
loop_
_entity_poly.entity_id
_entity_poly.type
_entity_poly.pdbx_seq_one_letter_code
_entity_poly.pdbx_strand_id
1 'polypeptide(L)'
;KDVQTTCDTIIKELKSKNIDTTRIYFTGFDGASVFSGQFNGVSAKFPCEDVPEVQEILLILTSLFNFINQSSIRLARFNDIQTLLKYPQLKLIQSDDTRWLSCSRSINAVIRCYEPLTITLEHI
;
A
#
# COMPACT_ATOMS: atom_id res chain seq x y z
N LYS A 1 1.19 11.48 26.44
CA LYS A 1 1.99 12.24 25.44
C LYS A 1 1.01 12.80 24.44
N ASP A 2 1.03 14.10 24.23
CA ASP A 2 0.15 14.76 23.26
C ASP A 2 0.66 14.54 21.82
N VAL A 3 -0.24 14.60 20.86
CA VAL A 3 0.04 14.39 19.43
C VAL A 3 1.02 15.44 18.93
N GLN A 4 0.85 16.69 19.36
CA GLN A 4 1.72 17.80 18.98
C GLN A 4 3.16 17.56 19.44
N THR A 5 3.36 17.19 20.71
CA THR A 5 4.70 16.90 21.25
C THR A 5 5.40 15.75 20.49
N THR A 6 4.61 14.78 20.03
CA THR A 6 5.12 13.64 19.25
C THR A 6 5.54 14.08 17.85
N CYS A 7 4.72 14.87 17.14
CA CYS A 7 5.08 15.47 15.86
C CYS A 7 6.35 16.32 15.96
N ASP A 8 6.44 17.20 16.97
CA ASP A 8 7.58 18.10 17.16
C ASP A 8 8.88 17.32 17.40
N THR A 9 8.79 16.23 18.16
CA THR A 9 9.93 15.33 18.42
C THR A 9 10.38 14.63 17.13
N ILE A 10 9.42 14.13 16.33
CA ILE A 10 9.72 13.48 15.05
C ILE A 10 10.38 14.45 14.07
N ILE A 11 9.83 15.66 13.92
CA ILE A 11 10.40 16.68 13.03
C ILE A 11 11.82 17.06 13.48
N LYS A 12 12.07 17.18 14.79
CA LYS A 12 13.39 17.47 15.33
C LYS A 12 14.41 16.38 15.00
N GLU A 13 14.04 15.10 15.14
CA GLU A 13 14.89 13.96 14.81
C GLU A 13 15.15 13.83 13.30
N LEU A 14 14.16 14.12 12.47
CA LEU A 14 14.33 14.09 11.01
C LEU A 14 15.28 15.19 10.55
N LYS A 15 15.12 16.40 11.08
CA LYS A 15 16.02 17.53 10.83
C LYS A 15 17.44 17.26 11.33
N SER A 16 17.61 16.62 12.49
CA SER A 16 18.94 16.27 13.02
C SER A 16 19.68 15.27 12.11
N LYS A 17 18.93 14.45 11.35
CA LYS A 17 19.44 13.51 10.35
C LYS A 17 19.51 14.09 8.93
N ASN A 18 19.26 15.39 8.77
CA ASN A 18 19.25 16.08 7.49
C ASN A 18 18.24 15.50 6.47
N ILE A 19 17.11 14.97 6.98
CA ILE A 19 16.00 14.47 6.17
C ILE A 19 15.02 15.62 5.97
N ASP A 20 14.76 15.95 4.70
CA ASP A 20 13.79 16.95 4.32
C ASP A 20 12.37 16.45 4.58
N THR A 21 11.70 17.05 5.56
CA THR A 21 10.34 16.69 5.96
C THR A 21 9.28 17.00 4.90
N THR A 22 9.58 17.89 3.93
CA THR A 22 8.66 18.18 2.81
C THR A 22 8.62 17.07 1.76
N ARG A 23 9.63 16.18 1.78
CA ARG A 23 9.74 15.00 0.92
C ARG A 23 9.31 13.71 1.61
N ILE A 24 8.74 13.82 2.80
CA ILE A 24 8.15 12.68 3.51
C ILE A 24 6.71 12.57 3.06
N TYR A 25 6.52 11.79 2.01
CA TYR A 25 5.22 11.58 1.40
C TYR A 25 4.38 10.52 2.12
N PHE A 26 4.97 9.72 3.02
CA PHE A 26 4.27 8.61 3.67
C PHE A 26 4.74 8.39 5.10
N THR A 27 3.78 8.18 6.00
CA THR A 27 4.05 7.81 7.40
C THR A 27 3.23 6.58 7.77
N GLY A 28 3.92 5.59 8.31
CA GLY A 28 3.35 4.28 8.58
C GLY A 28 3.30 3.94 10.05
N PHE A 29 2.13 3.55 10.55
CA PHE A 29 1.93 3.29 11.98
C PHE A 29 1.20 1.97 12.22
N ASP A 30 1.46 1.35 13.36
CA ASP A 30 0.93 0.06 13.80
C ASP A 30 -0.48 0.17 14.42
N GLY A 31 -1.26 1.18 14.02
CA GLY A 31 -2.63 1.39 14.50
C GLY A 31 -2.73 2.05 15.89
N ALA A 32 -1.62 2.55 16.44
CA ALA A 32 -1.65 3.36 17.64
C ALA A 32 -2.47 4.64 17.41
N SER A 33 -3.52 4.85 18.20
CA SER A 33 -4.49 5.95 18.02
C SER A 33 -3.85 7.36 17.99
N VAL A 34 -2.76 7.59 18.72
CA VAL A 34 -1.99 8.84 18.71
C VAL A 34 -1.38 9.12 17.33
N PHE A 35 -1.05 8.07 16.58
CA PHE A 35 -0.42 8.16 15.28
C PHE A 35 -1.42 8.06 14.13
N SER A 36 -2.36 7.11 14.18
CA SER A 36 -3.31 6.82 13.08
C SER A 36 -4.65 7.56 13.17
N GLY A 37 -4.83 8.48 14.13
CA GLY A 37 -6.07 9.21 14.31
C GLY A 37 -6.42 10.11 13.11
N GLN A 38 -7.66 10.00 12.61
CA GLN A 38 -8.14 10.73 11.42
C GLN A 38 -8.12 12.26 11.57
N PHE A 39 -8.45 12.78 12.76
CA PHE A 39 -8.58 14.22 13.00
C PHE A 39 -7.42 14.81 13.81
N ASN A 40 -6.89 14.01 14.75
CA ASN A 40 -5.88 14.44 15.72
C ASN A 40 -4.71 13.45 15.78
N GLY A 41 -4.48 12.62 14.75
CA GLY A 41 -3.32 11.74 14.69
C GLY A 41 -2.11 12.42 14.08
N VAL A 42 -0.93 11.87 14.32
CA VAL A 42 0.30 12.27 13.63
C VAL A 42 0.12 12.15 12.10
N SER A 43 -0.53 11.09 11.59
CA SER A 43 -0.85 10.91 10.16
C SER A 43 -1.59 12.10 9.55
N ALA A 44 -2.58 12.66 10.26
CA ALA A 44 -3.38 13.78 9.74
C ALA A 44 -2.56 15.08 9.57
N LYS A 45 -1.39 15.16 10.22
CA LYS A 45 -0.48 16.31 10.14
C LYS A 45 0.62 16.15 9.09
N PHE A 46 0.77 14.96 8.51
CA PHE A 46 1.67 14.70 7.38
C PHE A 46 0.79 14.38 6.15
N PRO A 47 0.61 15.32 5.22
CA PRO A 47 -0.25 15.10 4.06
C PRO A 47 0.40 14.08 3.13
N CYS A 48 0.01 12.83 3.33
CA CYS A 48 0.23 11.72 2.43
C CYS A 48 -0.70 11.79 1.21
N GLU A 49 -1.77 12.58 1.32
CA GLU A 49 -2.92 12.56 0.42
C GLU A 49 -2.72 13.36 -0.88
N ASP A 50 -1.67 14.18 -1.02
CA ASP A 50 -1.57 15.15 -2.12
C ASP A 50 -0.62 14.77 -3.26
N VAL A 51 -0.28 13.48 -3.42
CA VAL A 51 0.52 13.00 -4.58
C VAL A 51 -0.38 12.24 -5.56
N PRO A 52 -0.78 12.85 -6.69
CA PRO A 52 -1.72 12.25 -7.64
C PRO A 52 -1.27 10.88 -8.16
N GLU A 53 0.02 10.71 -8.42
CA GLU A 53 0.60 9.45 -8.94
C GLU A 53 0.44 8.29 -7.96
N VAL A 54 0.48 8.59 -6.65
CA VAL A 54 0.29 7.57 -5.62
C VAL A 54 -1.19 7.19 -5.55
N GLN A 55 -2.10 8.16 -5.60
CA GLN A 55 -3.53 7.88 -5.65
C GLN A 55 -3.89 7.01 -6.86
N GLU A 56 -3.31 7.30 -8.02
CA GLU A 56 -3.50 6.50 -9.24
C GLU A 56 -3.02 5.06 -9.05
N ILE A 57 -1.83 4.85 -8.48
CA ILE A 57 -1.32 3.51 -8.19
C ILE A 57 -2.24 2.76 -7.22
N LEU A 58 -2.70 3.40 -6.15
CA LEU A 58 -3.60 2.78 -5.17
C LEU A 58 -4.93 2.36 -5.79
N LEU A 59 -5.46 3.17 -6.71
CA LEU A 59 -6.67 2.85 -7.49
C LEU A 59 -6.44 1.61 -8.38
N ILE A 60 -5.30 1.54 -9.07
CA ILE A 60 -4.93 0.40 -9.92
C ILE A 60 -4.81 -0.88 -9.09
N LEU A 61 -4.08 -0.83 -7.97
CA LEU A 61 -3.90 -1.99 -7.08
C LEU A 61 -5.25 -2.50 -6.54
N THR A 62 -6.11 -1.58 -6.12
CA THR A 62 -7.47 -1.90 -5.66
C THR A 62 -8.29 -2.55 -6.77
N SER A 63 -8.20 -2.02 -7.99
CA SER A 63 -8.93 -2.56 -9.15
C SER A 63 -8.46 -3.97 -9.52
N LEU A 64 -7.14 -4.20 -9.55
CA LEU A 64 -6.56 -5.52 -9.81
C LEU A 64 -6.97 -6.53 -8.72
N PHE A 65 -6.87 -6.13 -7.46
CA PHE A 65 -7.29 -6.96 -6.33
C PHE A 65 -8.76 -7.37 -6.45
N ASN A 66 -9.65 -6.40 -6.70
CA ASN A 66 -11.08 -6.63 -6.84
C ASN A 66 -11.40 -7.51 -8.05
N PHE A 67 -10.77 -7.25 -9.19
CA PHE A 67 -10.95 -8.05 -10.39
C PHE A 67 -10.64 -9.52 -10.11
N ILE A 68 -9.45 -9.84 -9.58
CA ILE A 68 -9.07 -11.23 -9.33
C ILE A 68 -9.87 -11.85 -8.19
N ASN A 69 -9.95 -11.20 -7.01
CA ASN A 69 -10.44 -11.84 -5.79
C ASN A 69 -11.98 -11.89 -5.67
N GLN A 70 -12.73 -11.02 -6.38
CA GLN A 70 -14.19 -11.05 -6.31
C GLN A 70 -14.81 -12.15 -7.20
N SER A 71 -14.02 -12.89 -7.99
CA SER A 71 -14.48 -14.02 -8.77
C SER A 71 -13.66 -15.26 -8.45
N SER A 72 -14.33 -16.30 -7.92
CA SER A 72 -13.70 -17.59 -7.66
C SER A 72 -13.12 -18.23 -8.92
N ILE A 73 -13.74 -18.00 -10.08
CA ILE A 73 -13.27 -18.50 -11.38
C ILE A 73 -11.98 -17.79 -11.79
N ARG A 74 -11.93 -16.46 -11.70
CA ARG A 74 -10.73 -15.68 -12.05
C ARG A 74 -9.58 -15.98 -11.08
N LEU A 75 -9.88 -16.13 -9.79
CA LEU A 75 -8.91 -16.53 -8.79
C LEU A 75 -8.34 -17.93 -9.05
N ALA A 76 -9.20 -18.90 -9.40
CA ALA A 76 -8.74 -20.24 -9.76
C ALA A 76 -7.83 -20.22 -10.99
N ARG A 77 -8.25 -19.54 -12.07
CA ARG A 77 -7.42 -19.38 -13.28
C ARG A 77 -6.08 -18.72 -12.99
N PHE A 78 -6.06 -17.68 -12.17
CA PHE A 78 -4.82 -17.02 -11.75
C PHE A 78 -3.88 -17.99 -11.03
N ASN A 79 -4.39 -18.81 -10.12
CA ASN A 79 -3.60 -19.84 -9.41
C ASN A 79 -3.09 -20.94 -10.37
N ASP A 80 -3.91 -21.34 -11.34
CA ASP A 80 -3.54 -22.33 -12.36
C ASP A 80 -2.40 -21.80 -13.25
N ILE A 81 -2.48 -20.54 -13.68
CA ILE A 81 -1.44 -19.87 -14.47
C ILE A 81 -0.15 -19.75 -13.65
N GLN A 82 -0.24 -19.35 -12.37
CA GLN A 82 0.93 -19.33 -11.49
C GLN A 82 1.58 -20.73 -11.38
N THR A 83 0.78 -21.81 -11.32
CA THR A 83 1.27 -23.19 -11.28
C THR A 83 1.96 -23.57 -12.59
N LEU A 84 1.31 -23.28 -13.72
CA LEU A 84 1.81 -23.60 -15.07
C LEU A 84 3.16 -22.94 -15.34
N LEU A 85 3.30 -21.67 -14.96
CA LEU A 85 4.53 -20.89 -15.12
C LEU A 85 5.55 -21.13 -14.01
N LYS A 86 5.25 -22.01 -13.04
CA LYS A 86 6.11 -22.32 -11.88
C LYS A 86 6.42 -21.09 -11.01
N TYR A 87 5.50 -20.14 -10.94
CA TYR A 87 5.54 -19.02 -10.01
C TYR A 87 5.10 -19.47 -8.61
N PRO A 88 5.57 -18.79 -7.54
CA PRO A 88 5.00 -18.98 -6.22
C PRO A 88 3.51 -18.66 -6.23
N GLN A 89 2.70 -19.44 -5.49
CA GLN A 89 1.26 -19.23 -5.35
C GLN A 89 0.97 -18.01 -4.47
N LEU A 90 1.08 -16.82 -5.06
CA LEU A 90 0.86 -15.57 -4.38
C LEU A 90 -0.62 -15.20 -4.40
N LYS A 91 -1.06 -14.57 -3.32
CA LYS A 91 -2.36 -13.92 -3.24
C LYS A 91 -2.15 -12.42 -3.40
N LEU A 92 -2.96 -11.79 -4.24
CA LEU A 92 -3.02 -10.33 -4.25
C LEU A 92 -3.53 -9.84 -2.90
N ILE A 93 -2.96 -8.75 -2.41
CA ILE A 93 -3.29 -8.16 -1.12
C ILE A 93 -4.05 -6.87 -1.39
N GLN A 94 -5.14 -6.65 -0.66
CA GLN A 94 -5.89 -5.41 -0.74
C GLN A 94 -5.01 -4.26 -0.23
N SER A 95 -4.81 -3.23 -1.05
CA SER A 95 -4.23 -1.97 -0.62
C SER A 95 -5.18 -1.25 0.34
N ASP A 96 -4.63 -0.57 1.33
CA ASP A 96 -5.39 0.22 2.30
C ASP A 96 -4.66 1.54 2.47
N ASP A 97 -5.34 2.62 2.15
CA ASP A 97 -4.78 3.97 2.09
C ASP A 97 -4.25 4.45 3.44
N THR A 98 -4.77 3.88 4.54
CA THR A 98 -4.33 4.17 5.91
C THR A 98 -3.28 3.19 6.45
N ARG A 99 -3.03 2.08 5.75
CA ARG A 99 -2.09 1.02 6.15
C ARG A 99 -1.06 0.76 5.05
N TRP A 100 -0.07 1.64 4.97
CA TRP A 100 1.03 1.59 3.99
C TRP A 100 1.70 0.22 3.82
N LEU A 101 1.83 -0.58 4.89
CA LEU A 101 2.38 -1.94 4.83
C LEU A 101 1.57 -2.82 3.89
N SER A 102 0.25 -2.67 3.88
CA SER A 102 -0.63 -3.35 2.94
C SER A 102 -0.40 -2.87 1.51
N CYS A 103 -0.21 -1.56 1.29
CA CYS A 103 0.13 -1.02 -0.03
C CYS A 103 1.48 -1.56 -0.54
N SER A 104 2.53 -1.49 0.28
CA SER A 104 3.85 -2.02 -0.06
C SER A 104 3.80 -3.53 -0.36
N ARG A 105 3.06 -4.30 0.45
CA ARG A 105 2.84 -5.73 0.21
C ARG A 105 2.03 -5.99 -1.06
N SER A 106 1.03 -5.17 -1.36
CA SER A 106 0.21 -5.26 -2.57
C SER A 106 1.05 -5.02 -3.83
N ILE A 107 1.83 -3.94 -3.84
CA ILE A 107 2.79 -3.64 -4.91
C ILE A 107 3.78 -4.80 -5.09
N ASN A 108 4.36 -5.30 -3.99
CA ASN A 108 5.31 -6.41 -4.04
C ASN A 108 4.67 -7.69 -4.59
N ALA A 109 3.42 -7.99 -4.21
CA ALA A 109 2.68 -9.13 -4.75
C ALA A 109 2.50 -8.98 -6.27
N VAL A 110 1.99 -7.83 -6.74
CA VAL A 110 1.79 -7.55 -8.17
C VAL A 110 3.08 -7.68 -8.96
N ILE A 111 4.19 -7.10 -8.49
CA ILE A 111 5.49 -7.20 -9.17
C ILE A 111 5.95 -8.66 -9.27
N ARG A 112 5.81 -9.43 -8.18
CA ARG A 112 6.28 -10.82 -8.14
C ARG A 112 5.43 -11.78 -8.96
N CYS A 113 4.18 -11.42 -9.27
CA CYS A 113 3.29 -12.21 -10.11
C CYS A 113 2.88 -11.46 -11.40
N TYR A 114 3.70 -10.52 -11.87
CA TYR A 114 3.33 -9.63 -12.98
C TYR A 114 2.97 -10.41 -14.25
N GLU A 115 3.83 -11.36 -14.66
CA GLU A 115 3.58 -12.18 -15.86
C GLU A 115 2.31 -13.06 -15.73
N PRO A 116 2.12 -13.88 -14.67
CA PRO A 116 0.86 -14.59 -14.44
C PRO A 116 -0.37 -13.67 -14.45
N LEU A 117 -0.26 -12.48 -13.87
CA LEU A 117 -1.34 -11.51 -13.78
C LEU A 117 -1.71 -10.95 -15.17
N THR A 118 -0.73 -10.57 -15.98
CA THR A 118 -0.96 -10.06 -17.34
C THR A 118 -1.62 -11.12 -18.22
N ILE A 119 -1.14 -12.37 -18.19
CA ILE A 119 -1.77 -13.47 -18.94
C ILE A 119 -3.22 -13.68 -18.48
N THR A 120 -3.47 -13.61 -17.18
CA THR A 120 -4.82 -13.73 -16.61
C THR A 120 -5.73 -12.62 -17.13
N LEU A 121 -5.26 -11.37 -17.21
CA LEU A 121 -6.03 -10.23 -17.71
C LEU A 121 -6.31 -10.31 -19.22
N GLU A 122 -5.41 -10.90 -20.00
CA GLU A 122 -5.56 -11.06 -21.45
C GLU A 122 -6.50 -12.21 -21.86
N HIS A 123 -6.61 -13.25 -21.02
CA HIS A 123 -7.28 -14.52 -21.36
C HIS A 123 -8.54 -14.81 -20.52
N ILE A 124 -9.10 -13.80 -19.86
CA ILE A 124 -10.37 -13.91 -19.11
C ILE A 124 -11.58 -13.57 -19.95
#